data_AF-A0A2E9VVL2-F1
#
_entry.id   AF-A0A2E9VVL2-F1
#
_cell.length_a   1.000
_cell.length_b   1.000
_cell.length_c   1.000
_cell.angle_alpha   90.00
_cell.angle_beta   90.00
_cell.angle_gamma   90.00
#
_symmetry.space_group_name_H-M   'P 1'
#
loop_
_entity.id
_entity.type
_entity.pdbx_description
1 polymer ?
#
loop_
_entity_poly.entity_id
_entity_poly.type
_entity_poly.pdbx_seq_one_letter_code
_entity_poly.pdbx_strand_id
1 'polypeptide(L)'
;MAVTVVVWFVTSLTIALNNQATRPRSNSLIRYFLSSHDAAECRQITKKLTLAIHAYYEHYDCFPPAVTEGPTGVPWHSWRTLIVPFHKDCPKEFNYRMEEPWNSLHNFQQISVAERLFQLPLIWEPTGGETHFLAPVDRRTAWQGKSSLTMKDLVNPDSTIHFLTKNLPNHPWTEPIDMTMDQSVEYLTQSDTENNEIEIDTRLIFFSTTRGAIRRINRPLEKEMAIQLLLATNTTTPLAEWPDYLPNSTEKSAREIPRIDVSDLANVEISLRQQAEIQPGKTTIWCASMASAWKVLRNEFGGNEVQCEGSEAITADLNRLSNGADLLSDSQTMVKVEQTTAPPELKINSVLHKSMPFENLFELFQEALKFEGNQSHKDVTSMGFQGNIEDTKENVFEKQLNVIHYDSDQAFVVQLETIGETKDRITLAMLPPEKTLIETWEAVDQLIQSQNLRKTEPKLQSIDTLQVPIITFNLMRNYDELLRPLIISGKSTAWKIVEANEHLRFRLDEAGADLYSDISIIAIGSFGEDPDYVKPQPRFFIYNRPFLVAVQEENKQEPCLLMWIDDPALLENWE
;
A
#
# COMPACT_ATOMS: atom_id res chain seq x y z
N MET A 1 -43.48 -44.64 22.25
CA MET A 1 -44.73 -44.14 21.65
C MET A 1 -45.24 -43.03 22.55
N ALA A 2 -45.66 -41.84 22.14
CA ALA A 2 -45.53 -41.01 20.93
C ALA A 2 -46.66 -39.95 21.07
N VAL A 3 -46.45 -38.72 20.59
CA VAL A 3 -47.47 -37.64 20.58
C VAL A 3 -47.96 -37.16 21.97
N THR A 4 -47.10 -36.45 22.71
CA THR A 4 -47.55 -35.59 23.85
C THR A 4 -46.66 -34.36 24.11
N VAL A 5 -45.95 -33.83 23.11
CA VAL A 5 -45.22 -32.54 23.22
C VAL A 5 -45.35 -31.72 21.92
N VAL A 6 -46.57 -31.27 21.62
CA VAL A 6 -46.87 -30.20 20.66
C VAL A 6 -48.01 -29.37 21.28
N VAL A 7 -48.10 -28.08 20.93
CA VAL A 7 -49.07 -27.11 21.49
C VAL A 7 -48.78 -26.69 22.96
N TRP A 8 -47.58 -26.14 23.20
CA TRP A 8 -47.34 -25.15 24.27
C TRP A 8 -46.17 -24.19 23.93
N PHE A 9 -45.92 -23.96 22.64
CA PHE A 9 -44.70 -23.31 22.12
C PHE A 9 -44.94 -22.04 21.27
N VAL A 10 -46.15 -21.46 21.29
CA VAL A 10 -46.54 -20.31 20.45
C VAL A 10 -47.25 -19.21 21.27
N THR A 11 -46.65 -18.81 22.40
CA THR A 11 -47.13 -17.65 23.19
C THR A 11 -46.05 -16.93 24.02
N SER A 12 -44.76 -17.17 23.77
CA SER A 12 -43.65 -16.50 24.52
C SER A 12 -42.57 -15.86 23.64
N LEU A 13 -42.64 -15.98 22.31
CA LEU A 13 -41.64 -15.46 21.38
C LEU A 13 -41.90 -14.00 20.97
N THR A 14 -42.08 -13.10 21.96
CA THR A 14 -42.26 -11.65 21.71
C THR A 14 -41.76 -10.76 22.86
N ILE A 15 -41.60 -11.28 24.07
CA ILE A 15 -41.12 -10.51 25.23
C ILE A 15 -39.89 -11.19 25.84
N ALA A 16 -38.79 -11.17 25.07
CA ALA A 16 -37.44 -11.51 25.51
C ALA A 16 -36.40 -10.49 24.97
N LEU A 17 -36.87 -9.31 24.57
CA LEU A 17 -36.07 -8.19 24.04
C LEU A 17 -36.12 -6.98 25.00
N ASN A 18 -35.64 -7.17 26.23
CA ASN A 18 -35.14 -6.06 27.07
C ASN A 18 -34.45 -6.59 28.33
N ASN A 19 -33.26 -6.03 28.62
CA ASN A 19 -32.55 -6.04 29.91
C ASN A 19 -32.19 -7.43 30.50
N GLN A 20 -30.95 -7.71 30.93
CA GLN A 20 -29.83 -6.84 31.30
C GLN A 20 -28.47 -7.46 30.89
N ALA A 21 -27.40 -6.67 30.93
CA ALA A 21 -26.08 -7.06 30.45
C ALA A 21 -25.29 -7.98 31.41
N THR A 22 -24.48 -8.88 30.84
CA THR A 22 -23.14 -9.22 31.36
C THR A 22 -22.34 -9.96 30.27
N ARG A 23 -21.05 -9.64 30.17
CA ARG A 23 -20.10 -10.10 29.13
C ARG A 23 -20.41 -9.62 27.69
N PRO A 24 -19.66 -8.65 27.13
CA PRO A 24 -19.50 -8.61 25.68
C PRO A 24 -18.90 -9.94 25.22
N ARG A 25 -19.28 -10.40 24.02
CA ARG A 25 -18.70 -11.62 23.43
C ARG A 25 -17.32 -11.29 22.86
N SER A 26 -16.42 -12.28 22.89
CA SER A 26 -15.08 -12.22 22.30
C SER A 26 -15.12 -11.75 20.85
N ASN A 27 -14.15 -10.91 20.45
CA ASN A 27 -13.94 -10.47 19.07
C ASN A 27 -14.00 -11.67 18.11
N SER A 28 -14.91 -11.63 17.14
CA SER A 28 -15.22 -12.77 16.27
C SER A 28 -15.03 -12.43 14.79
N LEU A 29 -13.96 -11.71 14.45
CA LEU A 29 -13.65 -11.25 13.08
C LEU A 29 -12.35 -11.80 12.49
N ILE A 30 -11.51 -12.50 13.26
CA ILE A 30 -10.48 -13.40 12.69
C ILE A 30 -10.99 -14.84 12.83
N ARG A 31 -11.85 -15.26 11.90
CA ARG A 31 -12.15 -16.68 11.68
C ARG A 31 -11.31 -17.18 10.52
N TYR A 32 -10.15 -17.75 10.84
CA TYR A 32 -9.35 -18.44 9.85
C TYR A 32 -10.07 -19.72 9.41
N PHE A 33 -10.79 -19.61 8.29
CA PHE A 33 -11.45 -20.71 7.60
C PHE A 33 -11.27 -20.48 6.11
N LEU A 34 -10.21 -21.08 5.55
CA LEU A 34 -10.33 -21.62 4.20
C LEU A 34 -11.45 -22.65 4.27
N SER A 35 -12.57 -22.36 3.62
CA SER A 35 -13.65 -23.29 3.46
C SER A 35 -13.20 -24.48 2.60
N SER A 36 -13.98 -25.57 2.61
CA SER A 36 -13.72 -26.71 1.72
C SER A 36 -13.92 -26.37 0.24
N HIS A 37 -14.48 -25.19 -0.08
CA HIS A 37 -14.63 -24.65 -1.43
C HIS A 37 -13.34 -23.96 -1.88
N ASP A 38 -12.84 -22.98 -1.12
CA ASP A 38 -11.65 -22.19 -1.43
C ASP A 38 -10.41 -23.11 -1.56
N ALA A 39 -10.23 -24.05 -0.62
CA ALA A 39 -9.16 -25.04 -0.69
C ALA A 39 -9.31 -26.05 -1.86
N ALA A 40 -10.52 -26.24 -2.41
CA ALA A 40 -10.74 -27.01 -3.63
C ALA A 40 -10.46 -26.17 -4.89
N GLU A 41 -10.72 -24.87 -4.85
CA GLU A 41 -10.48 -23.95 -5.96
C GLU A 41 -8.99 -23.57 -6.10
N CYS A 42 -8.26 -23.28 -5.01
CA CYS A 42 -6.80 -23.14 -5.05
C CYS A 42 -6.14 -24.37 -5.69
N ARG A 43 -6.62 -25.57 -5.33
CA ARG A 43 -6.20 -26.85 -5.93
C ARG A 43 -6.61 -26.97 -7.41
N GLN A 44 -7.74 -26.39 -7.82
CA GLN A 44 -8.20 -26.36 -9.20
C GLN A 44 -7.37 -25.42 -10.06
N ILE A 45 -7.02 -24.23 -9.60
CA ILE A 45 -6.16 -23.28 -10.32
C ILE A 45 -4.75 -23.88 -10.45
N THR A 46 -4.18 -24.39 -9.34
CA THR A 46 -2.92 -25.17 -9.36
C THR A 46 -2.96 -26.26 -10.44
N LYS A 47 -4.06 -27.02 -10.53
CA LYS A 47 -4.22 -28.07 -11.56
C LYS A 47 -4.16 -27.55 -12.99
N LYS A 48 -4.79 -26.41 -13.28
CA LYS A 48 -4.84 -25.86 -14.64
C LYS A 48 -3.45 -25.36 -15.07
N LEU A 49 -2.72 -24.71 -14.17
CA LEU A 49 -1.32 -24.32 -14.39
C LEU A 49 -0.40 -25.54 -14.60
N THR A 50 -0.52 -26.58 -13.77
CA THR A 50 0.19 -27.86 -13.98
C THR A 50 -0.09 -28.42 -15.38
N LEU A 51 -1.35 -28.43 -15.83
CA LEU A 51 -1.72 -28.94 -17.15
C LEU A 51 -1.17 -28.06 -18.29
N ALA A 52 -1.13 -26.73 -18.13
CA ALA A 52 -0.55 -25.83 -19.12
C ALA A 52 0.97 -26.05 -19.28
N ILE A 53 1.70 -26.25 -18.17
CA ILE A 53 3.13 -26.60 -18.22
C ILE A 53 3.36 -27.96 -18.90
N HIS A 54 2.49 -28.96 -18.65
CA HIS A 54 2.58 -30.26 -19.31
C HIS A 54 2.20 -30.20 -20.79
N ALA A 55 1.25 -29.34 -21.19
CA ALA A 55 0.92 -29.10 -22.59
C ALA A 55 2.02 -28.33 -23.35
N TYR A 56 2.75 -27.42 -22.68
CA TYR A 56 4.00 -26.86 -23.19
C TYR A 56 5.05 -27.96 -23.40
N TYR A 57 5.22 -28.86 -22.42
CA TYR A 57 6.15 -30.00 -22.53
C TYR A 57 5.80 -30.92 -23.71
N GLU A 58 4.52 -31.25 -23.91
CA GLU A 58 4.06 -32.06 -25.05
C GLU A 58 4.25 -31.37 -26.41
N HIS A 59 4.46 -30.05 -26.45
CA HIS A 59 4.73 -29.28 -27.67
C HIS A 59 6.21 -29.08 -27.96
N TYR A 60 7.04 -28.87 -26.93
CA TYR A 60 8.47 -28.53 -27.07
C TYR A 60 9.45 -29.65 -26.65
N ASP A 61 8.94 -30.81 -26.20
CA ASP A 61 9.71 -31.95 -25.63
C ASP A 61 10.52 -31.61 -24.35
N CYS A 62 10.36 -30.41 -23.79
CA CYS A 62 11.02 -29.91 -22.59
C CYS A 62 10.11 -29.01 -21.76
N PHE A 63 10.45 -28.83 -20.48
CA PHE A 63 9.80 -27.84 -19.62
C PHE A 63 10.18 -26.42 -20.05
N PRO A 64 9.30 -25.41 -19.84
CA PRO A 64 9.67 -24.02 -20.06
C PRO A 64 10.88 -23.65 -19.18
N PRO A 65 11.77 -22.76 -19.64
CA PRO A 65 12.76 -22.14 -18.76
C PRO A 65 12.05 -21.18 -17.79
N ALA A 66 12.70 -20.84 -16.67
CA ALA A 66 12.14 -19.90 -15.69
C ALA A 66 11.95 -18.51 -16.31
N VAL A 67 12.92 -18.13 -17.15
CA VAL A 67 12.95 -16.87 -17.88
C VAL A 67 13.42 -17.11 -19.31
N THR A 68 12.97 -16.28 -20.26
CA THR A 68 13.67 -16.11 -21.55
C THR A 68 14.27 -14.70 -21.64
N GLU A 69 15.40 -14.59 -22.33
CA GLU A 69 16.18 -13.35 -22.44
C GLU A 69 15.90 -12.64 -23.78
N GLY A 70 15.83 -11.31 -23.75
CA GLY A 70 15.77 -10.48 -24.94
C GLY A 70 17.12 -10.36 -25.66
N PRO A 71 17.19 -9.60 -26.78
CA PRO A 71 18.41 -9.44 -27.59
C PRO A 71 19.63 -8.88 -26.86
N THR A 72 19.44 -8.27 -25.68
CA THR A 72 20.49 -7.72 -24.81
C THR A 72 20.96 -8.69 -23.72
N GLY A 73 20.39 -9.90 -23.63
CA GLY A 73 20.67 -10.87 -22.55
C GLY A 73 19.89 -10.60 -21.24
N VAL A 74 19.06 -9.54 -21.20
CA VAL A 74 18.20 -9.22 -20.05
C VAL A 74 16.94 -10.09 -20.09
N PRO A 75 16.47 -10.68 -18.96
CA PRO A 75 15.20 -11.39 -18.89
C PRO A 75 14.01 -10.55 -19.37
N TRP A 76 13.24 -11.10 -20.30
CA TRP A 76 12.09 -10.46 -20.91
C TRP A 76 10.77 -11.12 -20.56
N HIS A 77 10.72 -12.42 -20.26
CA HIS A 77 9.47 -13.13 -20.05
C HIS A 77 9.60 -14.20 -18.96
N SER A 78 8.60 -14.28 -18.07
CA SER A 78 8.45 -15.40 -17.11
C SER A 78 7.96 -16.68 -17.82
N TRP A 79 8.31 -17.84 -17.27
CA TRP A 79 7.67 -19.14 -17.57
C TRP A 79 6.13 -19.07 -17.60
N ARG A 80 5.54 -18.17 -16.80
CA ARG A 80 4.10 -17.97 -16.69
C ARG A 80 3.50 -17.48 -18.02
N THR A 81 4.18 -16.61 -18.76
CA THR A 81 3.70 -16.11 -20.07
C THR A 81 3.83 -17.16 -21.17
N LEU A 82 4.90 -17.98 -21.12
CA LEU A 82 5.14 -19.09 -22.05
C LEU A 82 4.01 -20.14 -22.01
N ILE A 83 3.33 -20.32 -20.88
CA ILE A 83 2.27 -21.33 -20.71
C ILE A 83 0.84 -20.81 -20.93
N VAL A 84 0.59 -19.49 -20.99
CA VAL A 84 -0.79 -18.98 -21.20
C VAL A 84 -1.42 -19.48 -22.50
N PRO A 85 -0.73 -19.53 -23.67
CA PRO A 85 -1.30 -20.11 -24.89
C PRO A 85 -1.67 -21.61 -24.78
N PHE A 86 -1.09 -22.32 -23.81
CA PHE A 86 -1.37 -23.73 -23.50
C PHE A 86 -2.40 -23.89 -22.37
N HIS A 87 -2.80 -22.80 -21.72
CA HIS A 87 -3.77 -22.81 -20.64
C HIS A 87 -5.20 -22.96 -21.19
N LYS A 88 -5.93 -23.97 -20.72
CA LYS A 88 -7.26 -24.30 -21.26
C LYS A 88 -8.26 -23.14 -21.21
N ASP A 89 -8.15 -22.32 -20.16
CA ASP A 89 -9.04 -21.17 -19.94
C ASP A 89 -8.36 -19.84 -20.36
N CYS A 90 -7.42 -19.88 -21.31
CA CYS A 90 -6.83 -18.70 -21.93
C CYS A 90 -7.93 -17.77 -22.49
N PRO A 91 -7.91 -16.46 -22.17
CA PRO A 91 -8.78 -15.47 -22.81
C PRO A 91 -8.59 -15.44 -24.33
N LYS A 92 -9.62 -15.11 -25.10
CA LYS A 92 -9.51 -14.98 -26.57
C LYS A 92 -8.85 -13.67 -26.99
N GLU A 93 -8.91 -12.71 -26.07
CA GLU A 93 -8.41 -11.37 -26.13
C GLU A 93 -6.91 -11.31 -25.78
N PHE A 94 -6.37 -12.40 -25.19
CA PHE A 94 -4.97 -12.52 -24.81
C PHE A 94 -4.07 -12.58 -26.05
N ASN A 95 -3.22 -11.58 -26.19
CA ASN A 95 -2.35 -11.36 -27.33
C ASN A 95 -1.02 -10.83 -26.81
N TYR A 96 -0.08 -11.72 -26.48
CA TYR A 96 1.20 -11.36 -25.86
C TYR A 96 2.34 -11.48 -26.89
N ARG A 97 3.20 -10.46 -26.98
CA ARG A 97 4.31 -10.37 -27.94
C ARG A 97 5.58 -10.94 -27.31
N MET A 98 6.21 -11.89 -28.00
CA MET A 98 7.49 -12.49 -27.58
C MET A 98 8.71 -11.70 -28.09
N GLU A 99 8.45 -10.64 -28.85
CA GLU A 99 9.42 -9.74 -29.49
C GLU A 99 9.63 -8.43 -28.69
N GLU A 100 8.97 -8.30 -27.54
CA GLU A 100 9.00 -7.13 -26.64
C GLU A 100 9.11 -7.59 -25.18
N PRO A 101 9.72 -6.83 -24.25
CA PRO A 101 9.79 -7.23 -22.84
C PRO A 101 8.41 -7.33 -22.18
N TRP A 102 8.31 -8.04 -21.06
CA TRP A 102 7.06 -8.20 -20.29
C TRP A 102 6.40 -6.87 -19.86
N ASN A 103 7.21 -5.84 -19.62
CA ASN A 103 6.77 -4.50 -19.26
C ASN A 103 6.73 -3.54 -20.47
N SER A 104 6.70 -4.06 -21.70
CA SER A 104 6.29 -3.24 -22.85
C SER A 104 4.83 -2.82 -22.70
N LEU A 105 4.48 -1.66 -23.24
CA LEU A 105 3.10 -1.12 -23.18
C LEU A 105 2.04 -2.14 -23.64
N HIS A 106 2.36 -2.93 -24.67
CA HIS A 106 1.45 -3.97 -25.19
C HIS A 106 1.37 -5.21 -24.29
N ASN A 107 2.51 -5.65 -23.75
CA ASN A 107 2.57 -6.85 -22.88
C ASN A 107 2.02 -6.58 -21.48
N PHE A 108 2.20 -5.38 -20.95
CA PHE A 108 1.62 -4.93 -19.68
C PHE A 108 0.09 -4.95 -19.72
N GLN A 109 -0.52 -4.53 -20.83
CA GLN A 109 -1.97 -4.64 -21.05
C GLN A 109 -2.50 -6.09 -21.00
N GLN A 110 -1.65 -7.11 -21.18
CA GLN A 110 -2.06 -8.51 -21.07
C GLN A 110 -2.13 -9.02 -19.62
N ILE A 111 -1.59 -8.26 -18.66
CA ILE A 111 -1.59 -8.64 -17.24
C ILE A 111 -3.02 -8.85 -16.75
N SER A 112 -3.87 -7.82 -16.79
CA SER A 112 -5.27 -7.90 -16.35
C SER A 112 -6.12 -8.85 -17.20
N VAL A 113 -5.78 -9.02 -18.48
CA VAL A 113 -6.49 -9.96 -19.38
C VAL A 113 -6.42 -11.40 -18.86
N ALA A 114 -5.27 -11.83 -18.31
CA ALA A 114 -5.04 -13.22 -17.87
C ALA A 114 -4.68 -13.39 -16.37
N GLU A 115 -4.82 -12.36 -15.55
CA GLU A 115 -4.47 -12.39 -14.10
C GLU A 115 -5.15 -13.53 -13.33
N ARG A 116 -6.42 -13.82 -13.64
CA ARG A 116 -7.23 -14.87 -12.99
C ARG A 116 -6.72 -16.29 -13.22
N LEU A 117 -5.71 -16.47 -14.07
CA LEU A 117 -5.00 -17.74 -14.22
C LEU A 117 -3.94 -17.95 -13.12
N PHE A 118 -3.46 -16.87 -12.49
CA PHE A 118 -2.33 -16.84 -11.56
C PHE A 118 -2.67 -16.30 -10.15
N GLN A 119 -3.92 -15.91 -9.93
CA GLN A 119 -4.43 -15.51 -8.60
C GLN A 119 -5.03 -16.70 -7.85
N LEU A 120 -5.16 -16.60 -6.52
CA LEU A 120 -5.94 -17.51 -5.68
C LEU A 120 -7.23 -16.84 -5.20
N PRO A 121 -8.31 -17.61 -4.93
CA PRO A 121 -9.50 -17.10 -4.25
C PRO A 121 -9.19 -16.83 -2.77
N LEU A 122 -8.75 -15.61 -2.48
CA LEU A 122 -8.62 -15.09 -1.12
C LEU A 122 -9.78 -14.12 -0.81
N ILE A 123 -9.86 -13.68 0.45
CA ILE A 123 -10.84 -12.67 0.90
C ILE A 123 -10.55 -11.28 0.28
N TRP A 124 -9.38 -11.12 -0.33
CA TRP A 124 -8.90 -9.93 -1.04
C TRP A 124 -8.47 -10.36 -2.45
N GLU A 125 -9.00 -9.73 -3.50
CA GLU A 125 -8.52 -9.93 -4.87
C GLU A 125 -7.26 -9.06 -5.10
N PRO A 126 -6.15 -9.58 -5.64
CA PRO A 126 -4.95 -8.78 -5.85
C PRO A 126 -5.14 -7.71 -6.93
N THR A 127 -4.99 -6.45 -6.55
CA THR A 127 -4.95 -5.30 -7.45
C THR A 127 -3.62 -5.29 -8.22
N GLY A 128 -3.65 -5.24 -9.55
CA GLY A 128 -2.43 -5.19 -10.39
C GLY A 128 -2.00 -6.53 -11.01
N GLY A 129 -2.82 -7.58 -10.92
CA GLY A 129 -2.57 -8.86 -11.59
C GLY A 129 -1.34 -9.61 -11.08
N GLU A 130 -1.10 -9.55 -9.77
CA GLU A 130 0.03 -10.24 -9.15
C GLU A 130 -0.09 -11.78 -9.18
N THR A 131 1.04 -12.48 -9.21
CA THR A 131 1.05 -13.95 -9.15
C THR A 131 1.16 -14.51 -7.74
N HIS A 132 0.25 -15.42 -7.38
CA HIS A 132 0.41 -16.29 -6.22
C HIS A 132 1.32 -17.48 -6.48
N PHE A 133 1.61 -17.82 -7.74
CA PHE A 133 2.34 -19.02 -8.13
C PHE A 133 3.78 -18.70 -8.51
N LEU A 134 4.72 -19.28 -7.76
CA LEU A 134 6.15 -19.01 -7.88
C LEU A 134 6.95 -20.30 -8.06
N ALA A 135 7.96 -20.22 -8.93
CA ALA A 135 8.97 -21.24 -9.17
C ALA A 135 10.13 -21.11 -8.17
N PRO A 136 10.69 -22.22 -7.66
CA PRO A 136 12.00 -22.22 -7.01
C PRO A 136 13.11 -22.27 -8.08
N VAL A 137 13.90 -21.21 -8.20
CA VAL A 137 14.90 -21.03 -9.26
C VAL A 137 16.33 -21.13 -8.71
N ASP A 138 17.07 -22.14 -9.18
CA ASP A 138 18.49 -22.38 -8.93
C ASP A 138 18.98 -23.50 -9.86
N ARG A 139 20.28 -23.55 -10.19
CA ARG A 139 20.89 -24.59 -11.03
C ARG A 139 20.68 -26.06 -10.57
N ARG A 140 20.14 -26.29 -9.38
CA ARG A 140 19.81 -27.60 -8.80
C ARG A 140 18.32 -27.93 -8.88
N THR A 141 17.44 -26.95 -9.04
CA THR A 141 15.98 -27.12 -9.05
C THR A 141 15.46 -27.48 -10.45
N ALA A 142 14.13 -27.56 -10.59
CA ALA A 142 13.47 -27.77 -11.87
C ALA A 142 13.60 -26.58 -12.83
N TRP A 143 14.00 -25.40 -12.32
CA TRP A 143 14.01 -24.13 -13.03
C TRP A 143 15.42 -23.53 -13.01
N GLN A 144 16.16 -23.71 -14.10
CA GLN A 144 17.60 -23.40 -14.14
C GLN A 144 17.86 -22.10 -14.92
N GLY A 145 17.16 -21.04 -14.51
CA GLY A 145 17.14 -19.75 -15.21
C GLY A 145 16.63 -19.90 -16.65
N LYS A 146 17.45 -19.50 -17.63
CA LYS A 146 17.18 -19.68 -19.06
C LYS A 146 17.30 -21.11 -19.60
N SER A 147 17.61 -22.11 -18.75
CA SER A 147 17.80 -23.50 -19.18
C SER A 147 16.56 -24.37 -18.93
N SER A 148 15.98 -24.90 -20.01
CA SER A 148 14.94 -25.94 -19.96
C SER A 148 15.50 -27.31 -19.55
N LEU A 149 14.68 -28.11 -18.85
CA LEU A 149 14.95 -29.51 -18.53
C LEU A 149 13.96 -30.44 -19.24
N THR A 150 14.34 -31.70 -19.48
CA THR A 150 13.41 -32.76 -19.87
C THR A 150 13.04 -33.65 -18.69
N MET A 151 12.00 -34.46 -18.83
CA MET A 151 11.61 -35.47 -17.82
C MET A 151 12.70 -36.54 -17.56
N LYS A 152 13.75 -36.62 -18.39
CA LYS A 152 14.88 -37.56 -18.24
C LYS A 152 16.01 -37.00 -17.37
N ASP A 153 16.09 -35.67 -17.22
CA ASP A 153 17.15 -35.00 -16.46
C ASP A 153 16.82 -34.94 -14.95
N LEU A 154 15.54 -35.15 -14.62
CA LEU A 154 15.00 -35.09 -13.26
C LEU A 154 15.24 -36.40 -12.49
N VAL A 155 15.83 -36.29 -11.31
CA VAL A 155 16.17 -37.42 -10.43
C VAL A 155 14.94 -37.96 -9.69
N ASN A 156 14.09 -37.08 -9.14
CA ASN A 156 12.94 -37.45 -8.28
C ASN A 156 11.62 -36.76 -8.70
N PRO A 157 11.20 -36.78 -9.99
CA PRO A 157 10.10 -35.94 -10.51
C PRO A 157 8.72 -36.14 -9.85
N ASP A 158 8.49 -37.27 -9.20
CA ASP A 158 7.25 -37.57 -8.46
C ASP A 158 7.16 -36.89 -7.08
N SER A 159 8.26 -36.25 -6.65
CA SER A 159 8.44 -35.54 -5.38
C SER A 159 8.97 -34.11 -5.55
N THR A 160 9.89 -33.86 -6.50
CA THR A 160 10.48 -32.54 -6.76
C THR A 160 9.40 -31.48 -7.01
N ILE A 161 9.41 -30.40 -6.24
CA ILE A 161 8.54 -29.23 -6.38
C ILE A 161 8.83 -28.56 -7.73
N HIS A 162 7.77 -28.30 -8.48
CA HIS A 162 7.83 -27.51 -9.71
C HIS A 162 7.51 -26.05 -9.36
N PHE A 163 6.31 -25.76 -8.90
CA PHE A 163 5.90 -24.43 -8.43
C PHE A 163 5.01 -24.56 -7.19
N LEU A 164 4.99 -23.51 -6.37
CA LEU A 164 4.25 -23.43 -5.12
C LEU A 164 3.43 -22.14 -5.03
N THR A 165 2.49 -22.09 -4.08
CA THR A 165 1.70 -20.89 -3.78
C THR A 165 2.31 -20.05 -2.66
N LYS A 166 2.37 -18.73 -2.84
CA LYS A 166 2.71 -17.74 -1.81
C LYS A 166 1.48 -16.88 -1.50
N ASN A 167 1.15 -16.71 -0.22
CA ASN A 167 -0.08 -16.01 0.21
C ASN A 167 0.02 -14.47 0.17
N LEU A 168 1.24 -13.94 0.09
CA LEU A 168 1.51 -12.52 -0.13
C LEU A 168 2.29 -12.43 -1.45
N PRO A 169 1.59 -12.25 -2.59
CA PRO A 169 2.26 -11.92 -3.84
C PRO A 169 2.96 -10.56 -3.72
N ASN A 170 3.85 -10.22 -4.67
CA ASN A 170 4.60 -8.96 -4.63
C ASN A 170 5.17 -8.53 -6.00
N HIS A 171 4.60 -9.03 -7.11
CA HIS A 171 4.95 -8.65 -8.47
C HIS A 171 3.93 -9.21 -9.50
N PRO A 172 3.75 -8.56 -10.67
CA PRO A 172 2.86 -9.01 -11.73
C PRO A 172 3.16 -10.43 -12.23
N TRP A 173 2.13 -11.13 -12.70
CA TRP A 173 2.31 -12.50 -13.22
C TRP A 173 3.14 -12.56 -14.51
N THR A 174 3.32 -11.47 -15.26
CA THR A 174 4.18 -11.45 -16.45
C THR A 174 5.69 -11.30 -16.16
N GLU A 175 6.06 -10.75 -15.01
CA GLU A 175 7.44 -10.37 -14.69
C GLU A 175 8.36 -11.59 -14.48
N PRO A 176 9.56 -11.68 -15.09
CA PRO A 176 10.53 -12.78 -14.92
C PRO A 176 11.20 -12.86 -13.53
N ILE A 177 10.46 -12.55 -12.46
CA ILE A 177 10.82 -12.78 -11.06
C ILE A 177 10.07 -14.02 -10.54
N ASP A 178 10.77 -14.79 -9.72
CA ASP A 178 10.36 -16.01 -9.03
C ASP A 178 11.27 -16.17 -7.78
N MET A 179 11.13 -17.24 -6.99
CA MET A 179 11.84 -17.37 -5.71
C MET A 179 13.22 -18.03 -5.87
N THR A 180 14.25 -17.51 -5.20
CA THR A 180 15.56 -18.19 -5.13
C THR A 180 15.49 -19.50 -4.32
N MET A 181 16.49 -20.37 -4.42
CA MET A 181 16.58 -21.58 -3.58
C MET A 181 16.49 -21.25 -2.09
N ASP A 182 17.23 -20.24 -1.61
CA ASP A 182 17.29 -19.93 -0.19
C ASP A 182 16.00 -19.27 0.31
N GLN A 183 15.39 -18.36 -0.47
CA GLN A 183 14.02 -17.86 -0.21
C GLN A 183 13.00 -19.00 -0.19
N SER A 184 13.14 -20.01 -1.07
CA SER A 184 12.25 -21.17 -1.11
C SER A 184 12.44 -22.09 0.09
N VAL A 185 13.68 -22.35 0.52
CA VAL A 185 13.97 -23.11 1.75
C VAL A 185 13.44 -22.37 2.97
N GLU A 186 13.68 -21.06 3.06
CA GLU A 186 13.18 -20.21 4.13
C GLU A 186 11.64 -20.24 4.20
N TYR A 187 10.95 -19.92 3.11
CA TYR A 187 9.48 -19.94 3.06
C TYR A 187 8.90 -21.34 3.32
N LEU A 188 9.62 -22.42 3.00
CA LEU A 188 9.22 -23.78 3.35
C LEU A 188 9.44 -24.14 4.83
N THR A 189 10.35 -23.47 5.54
CA THR A 189 10.83 -23.85 6.89
C THR A 189 10.48 -22.87 8.02
N GLN A 190 10.20 -21.60 7.73
CA GLN A 190 9.71 -20.62 8.73
C GLN A 190 8.45 -21.12 9.44
N SER A 191 8.36 -20.92 10.75
CA SER A 191 7.11 -21.02 11.51
C SER A 191 6.55 -19.62 11.75
N ASP A 192 5.23 -19.46 11.68
CA ASP A 192 4.51 -18.18 11.81
C ASP A 192 4.56 -17.57 13.25
N THR A 193 5.52 -18.02 14.06
CA THR A 193 5.59 -17.89 15.53
C THR A 193 6.30 -16.64 16.04
N GLU A 194 6.90 -15.82 15.17
CA GLU A 194 7.41 -14.51 15.60
C GLU A 194 6.26 -13.51 15.84
N ASN A 195 5.08 -13.75 15.24
CA ASN A 195 3.81 -13.12 15.62
C ASN A 195 3.16 -13.91 16.78
N ASN A 196 3.63 -13.64 18.00
CA ASN A 196 3.45 -14.50 19.18
C ASN A 196 2.04 -14.46 19.86
N GLU A 197 0.95 -14.47 19.08
CA GLU A 197 -0.44 -14.52 19.60
C GLU A 197 -1.39 -15.53 18.89
N ILE A 198 -0.98 -16.25 17.84
CA ILE A 198 -1.88 -17.21 17.14
C ILE A 198 -1.34 -18.65 17.20
N GLU A 199 -1.71 -19.37 18.25
CA GLU A 199 -1.50 -20.83 18.37
C GLU A 199 -2.66 -21.59 17.67
N ILE A 200 -2.60 -21.77 16.34
CA ILE A 200 -3.35 -22.79 15.56
C ILE A 200 -2.78 -22.93 14.13
N ASP A 201 -2.87 -24.13 13.56
CA ASP A 201 -2.31 -24.56 12.26
C ASP A 201 -3.01 -23.87 11.05
N THR A 202 -2.58 -22.66 10.68
CA THR A 202 -3.19 -21.82 9.61
C THR A 202 -2.51 -21.95 8.24
N ARG A 203 -1.19 -22.14 8.21
CA ARG A 203 -0.37 -22.11 7.00
C ARG A 203 -0.79 -23.19 6.00
N LEU A 204 -1.16 -22.80 4.78
CA LEU A 204 -1.48 -23.74 3.69
C LEU A 204 -0.80 -23.32 2.38
N ILE A 205 0.18 -24.11 1.95
CA ILE A 205 0.86 -23.96 0.64
C ILE A 205 0.40 -25.11 -0.26
N PHE A 206 -0.15 -24.81 -1.43
CA PHE A 206 -0.31 -25.78 -2.51
C PHE A 206 0.96 -25.81 -3.37
N PHE A 207 1.27 -26.98 -3.94
CA PHE A 207 2.35 -27.11 -4.90
C PHE A 207 2.09 -28.22 -5.92
N SER A 208 2.67 -28.06 -7.11
CA SER A 208 2.77 -29.12 -8.12
C SER A 208 4.15 -29.77 -8.03
N THR A 209 4.23 -31.10 -8.16
CA THR A 209 5.52 -31.73 -8.53
C THR A 209 5.78 -31.61 -10.03
N THR A 210 6.99 -31.91 -10.48
CA THR A 210 7.35 -31.91 -11.91
C THR A 210 6.65 -33.00 -12.72
N ARG A 211 6.28 -34.14 -12.10
CA ARG A 211 5.32 -35.11 -12.69
C ARG A 211 3.85 -34.65 -12.63
N GLY A 212 3.56 -33.45 -12.14
CA GLY A 212 2.21 -32.88 -12.07
C GLY A 212 1.33 -33.41 -10.93
N ALA A 213 1.91 -34.00 -9.89
CA ALA A 213 1.15 -34.39 -8.70
C ALA A 213 0.91 -33.16 -7.82
N ILE A 214 -0.36 -32.79 -7.62
CA ILE A 214 -0.73 -31.64 -6.78
C ILE A 214 -0.80 -32.08 -5.32
N ARG A 215 -0.05 -31.38 -4.47
CA ARG A 215 0.11 -31.66 -3.05
C ARG A 215 -0.13 -30.37 -2.24
N ARG A 216 -0.12 -30.50 -0.91
CA ARG A 216 -0.17 -29.39 0.03
C ARG A 216 0.79 -29.58 1.18
N ILE A 217 1.29 -28.47 1.71
CA ILE A 217 2.07 -28.37 2.95
C ILE A 217 1.21 -27.57 3.91
N ASN A 218 0.87 -28.14 5.08
CA ASN A 218 0.06 -27.47 6.10
C ASN A 218 0.85 -27.08 7.36
N ARG A 219 2.17 -27.30 7.37
CA ARG A 219 3.05 -27.06 8.51
C ARG A 219 4.48 -26.80 8.02
N PRO A 220 5.35 -26.13 8.80
CA PRO A 220 6.76 -25.99 8.45
C PRO A 220 7.47 -27.32 8.20
N LEU A 221 8.37 -27.34 7.22
CA LEU A 221 9.23 -28.48 6.92
C LEU A 221 10.54 -28.41 7.72
N GLU A 222 11.15 -29.57 7.97
CA GLU A 222 12.57 -29.64 8.32
C GLU A 222 13.41 -29.14 7.13
N LYS A 223 14.53 -28.45 7.41
CA LYS A 223 15.34 -27.77 6.38
C LYS A 223 15.87 -28.74 5.32
N GLU A 224 16.31 -29.91 5.75
CA GLU A 224 16.78 -30.99 4.89
C GLU A 224 15.65 -31.51 3.99
N MET A 225 14.42 -31.62 4.51
CA MET A 225 13.24 -32.05 3.73
C MET A 225 12.85 -30.99 2.69
N ALA A 226 12.86 -29.72 3.06
CA ALA A 226 12.63 -28.61 2.12
C ALA A 226 13.67 -28.64 0.98
N ILE A 227 14.96 -28.75 1.31
CA ILE A 227 16.03 -28.87 0.32
C ILE A 227 15.81 -30.08 -0.59
N GLN A 228 15.57 -31.28 -0.04
CA GLN A 228 15.36 -32.50 -0.85
C GLN A 228 14.15 -32.43 -1.78
N LEU A 229 13.09 -31.69 -1.40
CA LEU A 229 11.92 -31.46 -2.26
C LEU A 229 12.17 -30.41 -3.34
N LEU A 230 13.13 -29.50 -3.17
CA LEU A 230 13.52 -28.51 -4.17
C LEU A 230 14.54 -29.06 -5.18
N LEU A 231 15.36 -30.04 -4.80
CA LEU A 231 16.35 -30.65 -5.68
C LEU A 231 15.70 -31.44 -6.83
N ALA A 232 16.18 -31.17 -8.05
CA ALA A 232 15.78 -31.83 -9.28
C ALA A 232 16.92 -32.62 -9.93
N THR A 233 18.16 -32.14 -9.84
CA THR A 233 19.32 -32.63 -10.62
C THR A 233 20.57 -32.87 -9.76
N ASN A 234 21.39 -33.85 -10.15
CA ASN A 234 22.63 -34.22 -9.44
C ASN A 234 23.84 -33.37 -9.92
N THR A 235 23.85 -32.05 -9.65
CA THR A 235 24.96 -31.18 -10.07
C THR A 235 26.22 -31.38 -9.22
N THR A 236 27.29 -31.92 -9.80
CA THR A 236 28.61 -32.09 -9.16
C THR A 236 29.66 -31.08 -9.62
N THR A 237 29.33 -30.17 -10.55
CA THR A 237 30.27 -29.26 -11.20
C THR A 237 30.26 -27.84 -10.60
N PRO A 238 31.43 -27.23 -10.34
CA PRO A 238 31.55 -25.79 -10.05
C PRO A 238 31.98 -24.99 -11.29
N LEU A 239 31.14 -24.05 -11.71
CA LEU A 239 31.43 -22.87 -12.54
C LEU A 239 30.51 -21.75 -11.98
N ALA A 240 31.01 -20.56 -11.63
CA ALA A 240 31.68 -19.53 -12.44
C ALA A 240 30.64 -18.72 -13.26
N GLU A 241 30.38 -17.50 -12.76
CA GLU A 241 29.50 -16.47 -13.34
C GLU A 241 28.05 -16.91 -13.62
N TRP A 242 27.26 -16.93 -12.54
CA TRP A 242 25.81 -16.78 -12.63
C TRP A 242 25.47 -15.36 -13.11
N PRO A 243 24.49 -15.15 -14.00
CA PRO A 243 24.05 -13.80 -14.35
C PRO A 243 23.28 -13.18 -13.17
N ASP A 244 23.65 -11.98 -12.74
CA ASP A 244 23.00 -11.24 -11.63
C ASP A 244 21.55 -10.78 -11.95
N TYR A 245 20.94 -11.32 -13.02
CA TYR A 245 19.63 -10.98 -13.55
C TYR A 245 18.49 -11.88 -13.04
N LEU A 246 18.64 -12.52 -11.88
CA LEU A 246 17.47 -12.78 -11.04
C LEU A 246 17.42 -11.66 -10.01
N PRO A 247 16.54 -10.65 -10.16
CA PRO A 247 16.33 -9.68 -9.11
C PRO A 247 15.92 -10.43 -7.84
N ASN A 248 16.64 -10.22 -6.74
CA ASN A 248 16.10 -10.58 -5.44
C ASN A 248 14.77 -9.83 -5.30
N SER A 249 13.69 -10.55 -5.01
CA SER A 249 12.33 -10.02 -4.84
C SER A 249 12.16 -9.15 -3.57
N THR A 250 13.27 -8.58 -3.10
CA THR A 250 13.46 -7.70 -1.94
C THR A 250 14.15 -6.38 -2.31
N GLU A 251 14.61 -6.19 -3.55
CA GLU A 251 15.50 -5.07 -3.94
C GLU A 251 14.86 -4.05 -4.91
N LYS A 252 13.57 -4.19 -5.27
CA LYS A 252 12.93 -3.27 -6.23
C LYS A 252 11.48 -2.80 -5.97
N SER A 253 10.82 -3.25 -4.89
CA SER A 253 9.51 -2.74 -4.46
C SER A 253 9.56 -1.89 -3.18
N ALA A 254 10.76 -1.46 -2.78
CA ALA A 254 10.96 -0.31 -1.90
C ALA A 254 12.31 0.35 -2.22
N ARG A 255 12.30 1.65 -2.53
CA ARG A 255 13.41 2.51 -2.08
C ARG A 255 13.38 2.44 -0.56
N GLU A 256 14.44 1.95 0.09
CA GLU A 256 14.50 1.92 1.55
C GLU A 256 14.56 3.37 2.05
N ILE A 257 13.40 3.93 2.38
CA ILE A 257 13.27 5.31 2.84
C ILE A 257 14.09 5.42 4.14
N PRO A 258 15.23 6.12 4.16
CA PRO A 258 16.12 6.11 5.32
C PRO A 258 15.41 6.73 6.52
N ARG A 259 15.53 6.10 7.69
CA ARG A 259 14.94 6.63 8.93
C ARG A 259 15.79 7.80 9.42
N ILE A 260 15.27 9.02 9.25
CA ILE A 260 15.95 10.27 9.57
C ILE A 260 15.38 10.82 10.89
N ASP A 261 16.23 11.30 11.81
CA ASP A 261 15.73 12.10 12.94
C ASP A 261 15.45 13.52 12.43
N VAL A 262 14.29 14.08 12.75
CA VAL A 262 13.89 15.41 12.27
C VAL A 262 14.87 16.52 12.69
N SER A 263 15.68 16.31 13.73
CA SER A 263 16.75 17.24 14.13
C SER A 263 17.94 17.32 13.15
N ASP A 264 18.11 16.34 12.25
CA ASP A 264 19.06 16.41 11.13
C ASP A 264 18.54 17.30 9.97
N LEU A 265 17.24 17.63 9.97
CA LEU A 265 16.57 18.39 8.90
C LEU A 265 16.27 19.84 9.36
N ALA A 266 17.25 20.73 9.22
CA ALA A 266 17.19 22.11 9.72
C ALA A 266 15.91 22.91 9.37
N ASN A 267 15.30 22.66 8.22
CA ASN A 267 14.12 23.36 7.71
C ASN A 267 12.81 22.55 7.86
N VAL A 268 12.79 21.48 8.67
CA VAL A 268 11.59 20.66 8.93
C VAL A 268 11.24 20.67 10.42
N GLU A 269 9.94 20.69 10.75
CA GLU A 269 9.44 20.48 12.12
C GLU A 269 8.25 19.53 12.12
N ILE A 270 8.22 18.61 13.09
CA ILE A 270 7.00 17.90 13.50
C ILE A 270 6.56 18.50 14.83
N SER A 271 5.40 19.16 14.85
CA SER A 271 4.89 19.90 16.00
C SER A 271 3.76 19.14 16.70
N LEU A 272 3.69 19.28 18.03
CA LEU A 272 2.63 18.68 18.86
C LEU A 272 1.28 19.41 18.76
N ARG A 273 1.25 20.55 18.06
CA ARG A 273 0.15 21.53 18.09
C ARG A 273 -0.31 21.83 16.67
N GLN A 274 -1.62 21.76 16.39
CA GLN A 274 -2.18 22.27 15.14
C GLN A 274 -2.02 23.81 15.05
N GLN A 275 -1.88 24.46 16.20
CA GLN A 275 -1.59 25.90 16.36
C GLN A 275 -0.08 26.22 16.20
N ALA A 276 0.67 25.39 15.46
CA ALA A 276 2.05 25.68 15.06
C ALA A 276 2.05 26.81 14.03
N GLU A 277 2.89 27.84 14.24
CA GLU A 277 3.01 28.98 13.32
C GLU A 277 3.75 28.56 12.05
N ILE A 278 3.18 28.90 10.89
CA ILE A 278 3.81 28.64 9.58
C ILE A 278 4.94 29.67 9.39
N GLN A 279 6.14 29.17 9.09
CA GLN A 279 7.35 29.99 8.97
C GLN A 279 7.90 29.91 7.54
N PRO A 280 8.05 31.03 6.81
CA PRO A 280 8.54 31.03 5.44
C PRO A 280 9.91 30.35 5.32
N GLY A 281 10.03 29.36 4.43
CA GLY A 281 11.23 28.53 4.25
C GLY A 281 11.33 27.35 5.22
N LYS A 282 10.24 26.99 5.91
CA LYS A 282 10.18 25.84 6.82
C LYS A 282 8.96 24.96 6.52
N THR A 283 9.20 23.66 6.37
CA THR A 283 8.15 22.65 6.25
C THR A 283 7.68 22.23 7.65
N THR A 284 6.39 22.48 7.94
CA THR A 284 5.81 22.23 9.27
C THR A 284 4.75 21.14 9.18
N ILE A 285 4.95 20.06 9.93
CA ILE A 285 4.07 18.90 10.04
C ILE A 285 3.36 18.94 11.40
N TRP A 286 2.08 18.58 11.44
CA TRP A 286 1.37 18.15 12.65
C TRP A 286 0.69 16.81 12.38
N CYS A 287 0.72 15.90 13.36
CA CYS A 287 0.11 14.58 13.27
C CYS A 287 -0.72 14.25 14.52
N ALA A 288 -1.85 13.57 14.32
CA ALA A 288 -2.74 13.14 15.40
C ALA A 288 -2.20 11.96 16.24
N SER A 289 -1.14 11.25 15.79
CA SER A 289 -0.65 10.05 16.47
C SER A 289 -0.19 10.29 17.92
N MET A 290 0.54 11.37 18.21
CA MET A 290 0.85 11.72 19.59
C MET A 290 -0.39 12.15 20.42
N ALA A 291 -1.43 12.71 19.80
CA ALA A 291 -2.68 12.99 20.50
C ALA A 291 -3.45 11.70 20.86
N SER A 292 -3.44 10.70 19.98
CA SER A 292 -3.91 9.34 20.29
C SER A 292 -3.09 8.69 21.41
N ALA A 293 -1.76 8.86 21.39
CA ALA A 293 -0.89 8.38 22.47
C ALA A 293 -1.20 9.07 23.82
N TRP A 294 -1.47 10.37 23.81
CA TRP A 294 -1.91 11.12 24.99
C TRP A 294 -3.28 10.68 25.51
N LYS A 295 -4.19 10.27 24.62
CA LYS A 295 -5.50 9.70 24.99
C LYS A 295 -5.34 8.37 25.74
N VAL A 296 -4.46 7.48 25.27
CA VAL A 296 -4.11 6.24 25.98
C VAL A 296 -3.47 6.53 27.34
N LEU A 297 -2.48 7.44 27.39
CA LEU A 297 -1.84 7.87 28.63
C LEU A 297 -2.85 8.35 29.68
N ARG A 298 -3.83 9.17 29.26
CA ARG A 298 -4.89 9.67 30.16
C ARG A 298 -5.84 8.56 30.61
N ASN A 299 -6.16 7.59 29.75
CA ASN A 299 -7.02 6.46 30.11
C ASN A 299 -6.41 5.61 31.23
N GLU A 300 -5.10 5.35 31.19
CA GLU A 300 -4.37 4.69 32.30
C GLU A 300 -4.52 5.44 33.64
N PHE A 301 -4.56 6.78 33.59
CA PHE A 301 -4.80 7.63 34.75
C PHE A 301 -6.28 7.88 35.07
N GLY A 302 -7.21 7.16 34.43
CA GLY A 302 -8.65 7.22 34.66
C GLY A 302 -9.35 8.38 33.97
N GLY A 303 -8.84 8.84 32.84
CA GLY A 303 -9.38 9.95 32.03
C GLY A 303 -9.02 11.35 32.54
N ASN A 304 -8.27 11.46 33.64
CA ASN A 304 -7.85 12.74 34.22
C ASN A 304 -7.00 13.55 33.23
N GLU A 305 -6.96 14.87 33.42
CA GLU A 305 -6.00 15.73 32.72
C GLU A 305 -4.58 15.48 33.24
N VAL A 306 -3.62 15.50 32.31
CA VAL A 306 -2.19 15.36 32.55
C VAL A 306 -1.50 16.64 32.08
N GLN A 307 -0.65 17.23 32.90
CA GLN A 307 0.14 18.42 32.58
C GLN A 307 1.62 18.12 32.78
N CYS A 308 2.46 18.55 31.84
CA CYS A 308 3.92 18.50 31.98
C CYS A 308 4.43 19.83 32.56
N GLU A 309 5.21 19.77 33.64
CA GLU A 309 5.81 20.96 34.25
C GLU A 309 6.77 21.68 33.28
N GLY A 310 6.46 22.94 32.95
CA GLY A 310 7.15 23.73 31.93
C GLY A 310 6.77 23.40 30.48
N SER A 311 5.65 22.71 30.25
CA SER A 311 5.07 22.44 28.93
C SER A 311 3.54 22.42 28.97
N GLU A 312 2.98 23.38 29.70
CA GLU A 312 1.55 23.52 29.99
C GLU A 312 0.73 23.79 28.73
N ALA A 313 1.22 24.65 27.83
CA ALA A 313 0.51 24.98 26.57
C ALA A 313 0.40 23.76 25.64
N ILE A 314 1.48 22.99 25.51
CA ILE A 314 1.53 21.76 24.71
C ILE A 314 0.58 20.71 25.30
N THR A 315 0.65 20.49 26.61
CA THR A 315 -0.20 19.48 27.26
C THR A 315 -1.66 19.91 27.36
N ALA A 316 -1.98 21.20 27.39
CA ALA A 316 -3.35 21.70 27.22
C ALA A 316 -3.92 21.40 25.82
N ASP A 317 -3.13 21.58 24.76
CA ASP A 317 -3.55 21.21 23.39
C ASP A 317 -3.72 19.69 23.23
N LEU A 318 -2.78 18.88 23.76
CA LEU A 318 -2.91 17.42 23.78
C LEU A 318 -4.10 16.93 24.62
N ASN A 319 -4.39 17.57 25.76
CA ASN A 319 -5.60 17.31 26.56
C ASN A 319 -6.88 17.65 25.78
N ARG A 320 -6.91 18.76 25.03
CA ARG A 320 -8.04 19.13 24.15
C ARG A 320 -8.24 18.09 23.04
N LEU A 321 -7.18 17.74 22.31
CA LEU A 321 -7.23 16.79 21.20
C LEU A 321 -7.67 15.39 21.66
N SER A 322 -7.11 14.90 22.78
CA SER A 322 -7.51 13.61 23.37
C SER A 322 -8.93 13.57 23.96
N ASN A 323 -9.57 14.73 24.20
CA ASN A 323 -10.99 14.84 24.53
C ASN A 323 -11.91 14.92 23.29
N GLY A 324 -11.36 15.03 22.08
CA GLY A 324 -12.12 15.14 20.84
C GLY A 324 -12.70 13.80 20.35
N ALA A 325 -13.31 13.86 19.15
CA ALA A 325 -13.60 12.65 18.38
C ALA A 325 -12.30 11.89 18.08
N ASP A 326 -12.36 10.56 17.88
CA ASP A 326 -11.18 9.77 17.53
C ASP A 326 -10.58 10.26 16.21
N LEU A 327 -9.41 10.89 16.26
CA LEU A 327 -8.77 11.52 15.09
C LEU A 327 -8.18 10.51 14.10
N LEU A 328 -7.99 9.27 14.53
CA LEU A 328 -7.39 8.16 13.78
C LEU A 328 -8.20 6.88 13.99
N SER A 329 -7.89 5.88 13.19
CA SER A 329 -8.30 4.48 13.35
C SER A 329 -7.21 3.64 14.03
N ASP A 330 -7.63 2.66 14.85
CA ASP A 330 -6.72 1.81 15.63
C ASP A 330 -5.85 0.89 14.75
N SER A 331 -6.28 0.58 13.51
CA SER A 331 -5.54 -0.32 12.60
C SER A 331 -4.28 0.29 12.00
N GLN A 332 -4.11 1.62 12.09
CA GLN A 332 -3.03 2.36 11.40
C GLN A 332 -2.09 3.09 12.36
N THR A 333 -2.39 3.09 13.66
CA THR A 333 -1.63 3.80 14.70
C THR A 333 -1.17 2.84 15.80
N MET A 334 0.14 2.60 15.92
CA MET A 334 0.67 1.83 17.05
C MET A 334 1.04 2.80 18.18
N VAL A 335 0.22 2.81 19.24
CA VAL A 335 0.51 3.52 20.50
C VAL A 335 1.02 2.54 21.53
N LYS A 336 2.15 2.85 22.18
CA LYS A 336 2.65 2.12 23.34
C LYS A 336 2.97 3.07 24.49
N VAL A 337 2.21 2.94 25.57
CA VAL A 337 2.49 3.60 26.87
C VAL A 337 2.98 2.53 27.84
N GLU A 338 4.27 2.56 28.19
CA GLU A 338 4.84 1.66 29.21
C GLU A 338 4.90 2.39 30.56
N GLN A 339 4.62 1.66 31.65
CA GLN A 339 4.71 2.18 33.01
C GLN A 339 5.67 1.33 33.87
N THR A 340 6.63 1.99 34.50
CA THR A 340 7.35 1.44 35.67
C THR A 340 6.81 2.14 36.91
N THR A 341 6.64 1.42 38.02
CA THR A 341 6.09 1.98 39.28
C THR A 341 7.13 2.22 40.37
N ALA A 342 8.34 1.72 40.19
CA ALA A 342 9.48 1.90 41.10
C ALA A 342 10.80 1.95 40.30
N PRO A 343 11.24 3.14 39.83
CA PRO A 343 10.60 4.47 39.96
C PRO A 343 9.30 4.64 39.12
N PRO A 344 8.44 5.63 39.44
CA PRO A 344 7.22 5.95 38.69
C PRO A 344 7.53 6.67 37.37
N GLU A 345 7.83 5.88 36.33
CA GLU A 345 8.32 6.34 35.03
C GLU A 345 7.42 5.88 33.88
N LEU A 346 7.33 6.73 32.86
CA LEU A 346 6.49 6.55 31.68
C LEU A 346 7.31 6.63 30.40
N LYS A 347 7.03 5.72 29.47
CA LYS A 347 7.53 5.77 28.10
C LYS A 347 6.37 5.87 27.12
N ILE A 348 6.45 6.79 26.18
CA ILE A 348 5.46 6.99 25.12
C ILE A 348 6.14 6.75 23.78
N ASN A 349 5.65 5.76 23.04
CA ASN A 349 6.04 5.51 21.66
C ASN A 349 4.77 5.62 20.81
N SER A 350 4.83 6.34 19.70
CA SER A 350 3.73 6.41 18.74
C SER A 350 4.22 6.22 17.31
N VAL A 351 3.54 5.40 16.53
CA VAL A 351 3.86 5.17 15.12
C VAL A 351 2.61 5.40 14.28
N LEU A 352 2.69 6.29 13.28
CA LEU A 352 1.71 6.34 12.20
C LEU A 352 2.33 5.75 10.94
N HIS A 353 1.63 4.78 10.35
CA HIS A 353 1.91 4.28 9.01
C HIS A 353 0.66 4.42 8.15
N LYS A 354 0.70 5.33 7.17
CA LYS A 354 -0.44 5.64 6.31
C LYS A 354 -0.07 5.28 4.86
N SER A 355 -0.83 4.35 4.27
CA SER A 355 -0.77 4.01 2.83
C SER A 355 -2.15 4.18 2.26
N MET A 356 -2.26 4.90 1.14
CA MET A 356 -3.54 5.42 0.63
C MET A 356 -3.60 5.19 -0.88
N PRO A 357 -3.90 3.95 -1.33
CA PRO A 357 -3.89 3.59 -2.75
C PRO A 357 -5.00 4.32 -3.52
N PHE A 358 -4.72 4.72 -4.76
CA PHE A 358 -5.67 5.36 -5.66
C PHE A 358 -6.50 4.34 -6.48
N GLU A 359 -7.62 4.76 -7.09
CA GLU A 359 -8.40 3.92 -8.03
C GLU A 359 -7.76 3.91 -9.43
N ASN A 360 -7.26 5.08 -9.84
CA ASN A 360 -6.59 5.37 -11.11
C ASN A 360 -5.27 6.09 -10.78
N LEU A 361 -4.30 6.02 -11.68
CA LEU A 361 -2.89 6.10 -11.29
C LEU A 361 -2.17 7.17 -12.11
N PHE A 362 -1.22 7.87 -11.50
CA PHE A 362 -0.72 9.14 -11.99
C PHE A 362 0.60 8.99 -12.75
N GLU A 363 0.73 9.56 -13.94
CA GLU A 363 1.95 9.47 -14.74
C GLU A 363 3.15 10.14 -14.05
N LEU A 364 4.30 9.47 -14.04
CA LEU A 364 5.58 10.08 -13.69
C LEU A 364 6.03 11.04 -14.81
N PHE A 365 6.10 12.33 -14.51
CA PHE A 365 6.55 13.33 -15.46
C PHE A 365 8.02 13.08 -15.85
N GLN A 366 8.32 13.16 -17.15
CA GLN A 366 9.66 12.93 -17.70
C GLN A 366 10.56 14.19 -17.68
N GLU A 367 10.08 15.28 -17.06
CA GLU A 367 10.83 16.51 -16.82
C GLU A 367 10.73 16.91 -15.34
N ALA A 368 11.81 17.48 -14.80
CA ALA A 368 11.88 17.92 -13.42
C ALA A 368 10.86 19.03 -13.11
N LEU A 369 10.07 18.84 -12.05
CA LEU A 369 9.25 19.91 -11.50
C LEU A 369 10.16 20.85 -10.70
N LYS A 370 10.16 22.14 -11.06
CA LYS A 370 10.96 23.15 -10.36
C LYS A 370 10.20 23.68 -9.16
N PHE A 371 10.53 23.16 -7.98
CA PHE A 371 9.91 23.59 -6.74
C PHE A 371 10.63 24.82 -6.17
N GLU A 372 9.91 25.94 -6.08
CA GLU A 372 10.39 27.23 -5.57
C GLU A 372 9.77 27.52 -4.19
N GLY A 373 10.46 27.10 -3.12
CA GLY A 373 10.14 27.45 -1.74
C GLY A 373 10.52 28.90 -1.39
N ASN A 374 10.08 29.40 -0.23
CA ASN A 374 10.32 30.80 0.16
C ASN A 374 11.81 31.12 0.43
N GLN A 375 12.63 30.11 0.74
CA GLN A 375 14.08 30.28 0.99
C GLN A 375 14.97 29.23 0.28
N SER A 376 14.39 28.26 -0.41
CA SER A 376 15.07 27.12 -1.03
C SER A 376 14.40 26.74 -2.35
N HIS A 377 15.15 26.15 -3.28
CA HIS A 377 14.64 25.69 -4.57
C HIS A 377 15.23 24.33 -4.91
N LYS A 378 14.47 23.49 -5.62
CA LYS A 378 14.86 22.11 -5.92
C LYS A 378 14.15 21.60 -7.18
N ASP A 379 14.91 20.94 -8.04
CA ASP A 379 14.35 20.13 -9.14
C ASP A 379 13.91 18.78 -8.54
N VAL A 380 12.60 18.50 -8.58
CA VAL A 380 11.97 17.35 -7.90
C VAL A 380 11.22 16.43 -8.87
N THR A 381 11.12 15.15 -8.49
CA THR A 381 10.27 14.18 -9.20
C THR A 381 8.80 14.44 -8.89
N SER A 382 7.95 14.32 -9.91
CA SER A 382 6.53 14.66 -9.84
C SER A 382 5.65 13.70 -10.62
N MET A 383 4.41 13.58 -10.17
CA MET A 383 3.38 12.70 -10.71
C MET A 383 2.07 13.47 -10.99
N GLY A 384 1.26 12.99 -11.93
CA GLY A 384 -0.06 13.57 -12.20
C GLY A 384 -0.66 13.09 -13.52
N PHE A 385 -1.09 14.03 -14.38
CA PHE A 385 -1.52 13.74 -15.76
C PHE A 385 -1.53 15.02 -16.58
N GLN A 386 -1.28 14.91 -17.89
CA GLN A 386 -1.39 16.04 -18.82
C GLN A 386 -2.72 16.01 -19.59
N GLY A 387 -3.44 17.14 -19.56
CA GLY A 387 -4.72 17.29 -20.24
C GLY A 387 -4.60 17.36 -21.77
N ASN A 388 -5.47 16.66 -22.48
CA ASN A 388 -5.45 16.57 -23.94
C ASN A 388 -6.62 17.32 -24.59
N ILE A 389 -6.29 18.40 -25.32
CA ILE A 389 -7.22 19.27 -26.05
C ILE A 389 -7.93 18.53 -27.21
N GLU A 390 -7.41 17.38 -27.65
CA GLU A 390 -8.02 16.54 -28.70
C GLU A 390 -8.85 15.36 -28.15
N ASP A 391 -8.81 15.03 -26.84
CA ASP A 391 -9.71 14.00 -26.27
C ASP A 391 -11.04 14.59 -25.80
N THR A 392 -12.11 13.93 -26.23
CA THR A 392 -13.52 14.28 -26.03
C THR A 392 -14.25 13.35 -25.05
N LYS A 393 -13.53 12.41 -24.44
CA LYS A 393 -14.04 11.52 -23.38
C LYS A 393 -14.04 12.20 -22.01
N GLU A 394 -14.78 11.61 -21.08
CA GLU A 394 -14.69 11.88 -19.65
C GLU A 394 -13.27 11.55 -19.14
N ASN A 395 -12.74 12.38 -18.24
CA ASN A 395 -11.39 12.21 -17.70
C ASN A 395 -11.39 11.01 -16.73
N VAL A 396 -10.44 10.06 -16.86
CA VAL A 396 -10.38 8.87 -16.00
C VAL A 396 -10.26 9.22 -14.51
N PHE A 397 -9.67 10.37 -14.18
CA PHE A 397 -9.53 10.87 -12.82
C PHE A 397 -10.76 11.64 -12.30
N GLU A 398 -11.86 11.80 -13.07
CA GLU A 398 -13.01 12.63 -12.66
C GLU A 398 -13.70 12.14 -11.38
N LYS A 399 -13.61 10.85 -11.05
CA LYS A 399 -14.11 10.29 -9.77
C LYS A 399 -13.13 10.42 -8.61
N GLN A 400 -11.84 10.55 -8.93
CA GLN A 400 -10.74 10.51 -7.96
C GLN A 400 -10.28 11.90 -7.56
N LEU A 401 -10.32 12.86 -8.48
CA LEU A 401 -9.86 14.23 -8.30
C LEU A 401 -11.06 15.19 -8.30
N ASN A 402 -11.45 15.60 -7.10
CA ASN A 402 -12.46 16.63 -6.89
C ASN A 402 -11.78 18.01 -6.91
N VAL A 403 -12.11 18.85 -7.92
CA VAL A 403 -11.62 20.25 -7.96
C VAL A 403 -12.49 21.09 -7.02
N ILE A 404 -12.00 21.29 -5.80
CA ILE A 404 -12.69 22.03 -4.73
C ILE A 404 -12.76 23.52 -5.08
N HIS A 405 -11.63 24.09 -5.49
CA HIS A 405 -11.48 25.51 -5.76
C HIS A 405 -10.49 25.75 -6.91
N TYR A 406 -10.78 26.75 -7.73
CA TYR A 406 -9.88 27.24 -8.77
C TYR A 406 -10.21 28.70 -9.07
N ASP A 407 -9.24 29.58 -8.86
CA ASP A 407 -9.27 31.00 -9.25
C ASP A 407 -8.27 31.26 -10.39
N SER A 408 -7.09 30.62 -10.33
CA SER A 408 -6.06 30.65 -11.37
C SER A 408 -5.08 29.48 -11.20
N ASP A 409 -4.15 29.27 -12.15
CA ASP A 409 -3.02 28.33 -12.06
C ASP A 409 -2.02 28.63 -10.91
N GLN A 410 -2.39 29.53 -10.00
CA GLN A 410 -1.59 30.02 -8.87
C GLN A 410 -2.39 29.99 -7.55
N ALA A 411 -3.70 29.71 -7.61
CA ALA A 411 -4.64 29.73 -6.49
C ALA A 411 -5.75 28.68 -6.71
N PHE A 412 -5.58 27.49 -6.12
CA PHE A 412 -6.47 26.35 -6.33
C PHE A 412 -6.42 25.32 -5.18
N VAL A 413 -7.45 24.48 -5.09
CA VAL A 413 -7.53 23.34 -4.17
C VAL A 413 -8.11 22.14 -4.91
N VAL A 414 -7.43 20.99 -4.81
CA VAL A 414 -7.97 19.70 -5.27
C VAL A 414 -7.99 18.71 -4.09
N GLN A 415 -8.88 17.74 -4.18
CA GLN A 415 -9.00 16.66 -3.20
C GLN A 415 -8.95 15.32 -3.94
N LEU A 416 -8.08 14.43 -3.49
CA LEU A 416 -7.89 13.10 -4.04
C LEU A 416 -8.58 12.08 -3.14
N GLU A 417 -9.54 11.32 -3.68
CA GLU A 417 -10.17 10.18 -3.00
C GLU A 417 -9.26 8.94 -3.11
N THR A 418 -9.26 8.07 -2.10
CA THR A 418 -8.45 6.83 -2.08
C THR A 418 -9.29 5.59 -1.76
N ILE A 419 -8.86 4.42 -2.22
CA ILE A 419 -9.59 3.14 -2.12
C ILE A 419 -9.12 2.26 -0.94
N GLY A 420 -8.30 2.79 -0.03
CA GLY A 420 -7.86 2.09 1.18
C GLY A 420 -9.00 1.79 2.17
N GLU A 421 -8.75 0.96 3.18
CA GLU A 421 -9.74 0.54 4.19
C GLU A 421 -10.44 1.73 4.88
N THR A 422 -9.70 2.80 5.15
CA THR A 422 -10.16 4.06 5.75
C THR A 422 -10.74 5.06 4.75
N LYS A 423 -10.58 4.82 3.44
CA LYS A 423 -10.90 5.73 2.32
C LYS A 423 -10.50 7.17 2.62
N ASP A 424 -9.21 7.39 2.74
CA ASP A 424 -8.69 8.71 3.06
C ASP A 424 -8.88 9.69 1.90
N ARG A 425 -9.14 10.94 2.24
CA ARG A 425 -9.09 12.08 1.34
C ARG A 425 -7.79 12.82 1.55
N ILE A 426 -7.05 13.03 0.46
CA ILE A 426 -5.82 13.82 0.45
C ILE A 426 -6.17 15.17 -0.18
N THR A 427 -6.28 16.21 0.64
CA THR A 427 -6.55 17.57 0.16
C THR A 427 -5.23 18.28 -0.07
N LEU A 428 -5.04 18.80 -1.28
CA LEU A 428 -3.88 19.56 -1.70
C LEU A 428 -4.34 20.99 -2.01
N ALA A 429 -3.82 21.98 -1.27
CA ALA A 429 -4.21 23.38 -1.42
C ALA A 429 -3.02 24.27 -1.78
N MET A 430 -3.05 24.80 -3.00
CA MET A 430 -2.18 25.85 -3.49
C MET A 430 -2.82 27.20 -3.19
N LEU A 431 -2.70 27.66 -1.95
CA LEU A 431 -3.23 28.93 -1.46
C LEU A 431 -2.21 29.57 -0.50
N PRO A 432 -2.22 30.91 -0.31
CA PRO A 432 -1.43 31.56 0.72
C PRO A 432 -1.75 30.97 2.11
N PRO A 433 -0.74 30.75 2.98
CA PRO A 433 -0.98 30.24 4.32
C PRO A 433 -1.57 31.32 5.22
N GLU A 434 -2.42 30.91 6.15
CA GLU A 434 -2.76 31.70 7.34
C GLU A 434 -1.64 31.56 8.38
N LYS A 435 -1.80 32.19 9.55
CA LYS A 435 -0.74 32.25 10.57
C LYS A 435 -0.34 30.87 11.14
N THR A 436 -1.25 29.90 11.20
CA THR A 436 -0.98 28.53 11.69
C THR A 436 -1.53 27.44 10.77
N LEU A 437 -1.07 26.19 10.97
CA LEU A 437 -1.59 25.03 10.24
C LEU A 437 -3.11 24.88 10.37
N ILE A 438 -3.67 25.07 11.57
CA ILE A 438 -5.12 24.94 11.78
C ILE A 438 -5.92 26.05 11.10
N GLU A 439 -5.49 27.32 11.21
CA GLU A 439 -6.16 28.45 10.55
C GLU A 439 -6.12 28.28 9.02
N THR A 440 -5.02 27.74 8.48
CA THR A 440 -4.88 27.45 7.05
C THR A 440 -5.79 26.30 6.61
N TRP A 441 -5.94 25.25 7.43
CA TRP A 441 -6.90 24.18 7.19
C TRP A 441 -8.35 24.66 7.29
N GLU A 442 -8.70 25.46 8.31
CA GLU A 442 -10.04 26.03 8.50
C GLU A 442 -10.47 26.90 7.30
N ALA A 443 -9.53 27.61 6.66
CA ALA A 443 -9.79 28.34 5.42
C ALA A 443 -10.06 27.41 4.22
N VAL A 444 -9.35 26.28 4.11
CA VAL A 444 -9.54 25.27 3.06
C VAL A 444 -10.84 24.48 3.27
N ASP A 445 -11.15 24.07 4.50
CA ASP A 445 -12.40 23.37 4.81
C ASP A 445 -13.63 24.25 4.57
N GLN A 446 -13.56 25.55 4.86
CA GLN A 446 -14.62 26.50 4.44
C GLN A 446 -14.87 26.49 2.93
N LEU A 447 -13.86 26.27 2.08
CA LEU A 447 -14.05 26.12 0.63
C LEU A 447 -14.75 24.79 0.30
N ILE A 448 -14.32 23.67 0.91
CA ILE A 448 -14.94 22.34 0.77
C ILE A 448 -16.42 22.38 1.19
N GLN A 449 -16.72 22.94 2.37
CA GLN A 449 -18.09 23.13 2.85
C GLN A 449 -18.89 24.04 1.90
N SER A 450 -18.28 25.09 1.32
CA SER A 450 -18.96 25.96 0.36
C SER A 450 -19.29 25.29 -0.98
N GLN A 451 -18.48 24.33 -1.43
CA GLN A 451 -18.71 23.59 -2.69
C GLN A 451 -19.99 22.77 -2.61
N ASN A 452 -20.20 22.08 -1.47
CA ASN A 452 -21.40 21.29 -1.17
C ASN A 452 -22.73 22.10 -1.19
N LEU A 453 -22.64 23.44 -1.28
CA LEU A 453 -23.80 24.34 -1.38
C LEU A 453 -23.99 24.93 -2.79
N ARG A 454 -23.09 24.67 -3.75
CA ARG A 454 -23.17 25.19 -5.13
C ARG A 454 -23.88 24.20 -6.05
N LYS A 455 -24.77 24.70 -6.91
CA LYS A 455 -25.50 23.87 -7.92
C LYS A 455 -24.68 23.47 -9.14
N THR A 456 -23.47 24.00 -9.28
CA THR A 456 -22.55 23.76 -10.39
C THR A 456 -21.16 23.58 -9.77
N GLU A 457 -20.79 22.33 -9.56
CA GLU A 457 -19.45 21.95 -9.11
C GLU A 457 -18.41 22.33 -10.17
N PRO A 458 -17.18 22.72 -9.78
CA PRO A 458 -16.06 22.76 -10.70
C PRO A 458 -15.68 21.31 -11.06
N LYS A 459 -16.27 20.75 -12.11
CA LYS A 459 -15.83 19.44 -12.63
C LYS A 459 -14.40 19.49 -13.15
N LEU A 460 -13.69 18.37 -13.07
CA LEU A 460 -12.47 18.12 -13.83
C LEU A 460 -12.82 18.04 -15.34
N GLN A 461 -11.91 18.46 -16.21
CA GLN A 461 -12.05 18.42 -17.67
C GLN A 461 -10.97 17.51 -18.28
N SER A 462 -11.19 17.02 -19.50
CA SER A 462 -10.17 16.25 -20.25
C SER A 462 -8.92 17.07 -20.60
N ILE A 463 -9.02 18.40 -20.54
CA ILE A 463 -7.97 19.35 -20.90
C ILE A 463 -7.18 19.92 -19.70
N ASP A 464 -7.57 19.57 -18.46
CA ASP A 464 -6.84 20.01 -17.27
C ASP A 464 -5.57 19.19 -17.05
N THR A 465 -4.56 19.79 -16.41
CA THR A 465 -3.29 19.13 -16.07
C THR A 465 -3.08 19.14 -14.56
N LEU A 466 -2.72 18.00 -13.98
CA LEU A 466 -2.25 17.87 -12.59
C LEU A 466 -0.76 17.58 -12.59
N GLN A 467 0.01 18.22 -11.70
CA GLN A 467 1.40 17.86 -11.44
C GLN A 467 1.76 18.11 -9.97
N VAL A 468 2.03 17.05 -9.21
CA VAL A 468 2.31 17.06 -7.77
C VAL A 468 3.72 16.50 -7.52
N PRO A 469 4.57 17.14 -6.69
CA PRO A 469 5.80 16.52 -6.21
C PRO A 469 5.53 15.17 -5.52
N ILE A 470 6.43 14.20 -5.69
CA ILE A 470 6.44 13.00 -4.86
C ILE A 470 6.92 13.36 -3.45
N ILE A 471 6.18 12.94 -2.43
CA ILE A 471 6.46 13.21 -1.01
C ILE A 471 6.68 11.86 -0.30
N THR A 472 7.94 11.54 0.01
CA THR A 472 8.32 10.23 0.55
C THR A 472 9.23 10.43 1.78
N PHE A 473 8.75 10.12 2.98
CA PHE A 473 9.55 10.29 4.20
C PHE A 473 9.33 9.24 5.30
N ASN A 474 10.37 9.08 6.12
CA ASN A 474 10.46 8.13 7.23
C ASN A 474 11.13 8.85 8.41
N LEU A 475 10.36 9.68 9.13
CA LEU A 475 10.87 10.60 10.15
C LEU A 475 10.70 10.03 11.56
N MET A 476 11.72 10.22 12.39
CA MET A 476 11.65 10.06 13.84
C MET A 476 11.66 11.44 14.50
N ARG A 477 10.83 11.65 15.52
CA ARG A 477 10.96 12.79 16.43
C ARG A 477 11.05 12.34 17.89
N ASN A 478 12.04 12.87 18.58
CA ASN A 478 12.17 12.82 20.03
C ASN A 478 11.58 14.11 20.66
N TYR A 479 10.82 13.98 21.74
CA TYR A 479 10.10 15.08 22.39
C TYR A 479 10.67 15.41 23.77
N ASP A 480 11.88 15.97 23.80
CA ASP A 480 12.58 16.40 25.01
C ASP A 480 11.77 17.41 25.87
N GLU A 481 10.87 18.17 25.24
CA GLU A 481 9.95 19.06 25.94
C GLU A 481 8.97 18.29 26.85
N LEU A 482 8.59 17.05 26.50
CA LEU A 482 7.69 16.21 27.29
C LEU A 482 8.39 15.47 28.44
N LEU A 483 9.72 15.43 28.51
CA LEU A 483 10.49 14.63 29.49
C LEU A 483 10.53 15.22 30.91
N ARG A 484 9.35 15.60 31.41
CA ARG A 484 9.10 16.43 32.59
C ARG A 484 8.34 15.66 33.68
N PRO A 485 8.35 16.15 34.94
CA PRO A 485 7.39 15.74 35.95
C PRO A 485 5.95 15.97 35.48
N LEU A 486 5.06 15.04 35.83
CA LEU A 486 3.64 15.13 35.51
C LEU A 486 2.83 15.58 36.72
N ILE A 487 1.97 16.57 36.49
CA ILE A 487 0.88 16.94 37.39
C ILE A 487 -0.39 16.26 36.84
N ILE A 488 -0.97 15.37 37.63
CA ILE A 488 -2.15 14.58 37.24
C ILE A 488 -3.25 14.84 38.25
N SER A 489 -4.42 15.28 37.77
CA SER A 489 -5.53 15.66 38.66
C SER A 489 -5.95 14.50 39.58
N GLY A 490 -6.05 14.78 40.88
CA GLY A 490 -6.42 13.79 41.90
C GLY A 490 -5.37 12.71 42.22
N LYS A 491 -4.13 12.82 41.74
CA LYS A 491 -3.02 11.89 42.06
C LYS A 491 -1.89 12.59 42.81
N SER A 492 -1.26 11.90 43.75
CA SER A 492 -0.09 12.39 44.52
C SER A 492 1.24 11.75 44.10
N THR A 493 1.22 10.77 43.19
CA THR A 493 2.43 10.15 42.65
C THR A 493 3.08 11.10 41.65
N ALA A 494 4.31 11.53 41.93
CA ALA A 494 5.14 12.30 41.00
C ALA A 494 5.67 11.38 39.88
N TRP A 495 4.83 11.14 38.87
CA TRP A 495 5.23 10.45 37.64
C TRP A 495 6.14 11.34 36.80
N LYS A 496 7.01 10.72 36.00
CA LYS A 496 7.83 11.41 34.99
C LYS A 496 7.76 10.66 33.65
N ILE A 497 7.66 11.39 32.54
CA ILE A 497 7.96 10.85 31.22
C ILE A 497 9.48 10.81 31.04
N VAL A 498 10.03 9.63 30.77
CA VAL A 498 11.48 9.41 30.55
C VAL A 498 11.83 9.12 29.10
N GLU A 499 10.83 8.82 28.27
CA GLU A 499 10.96 8.62 26.84
C GLU A 499 9.65 9.05 26.16
N ALA A 500 9.75 9.87 25.12
CA ALA A 500 8.63 10.29 24.29
C ALA A 500 9.12 10.41 22.84
N ASN A 501 8.76 9.42 22.01
CA ASN A 501 9.13 9.37 20.61
C ASN A 501 7.92 9.19 19.70
N GLU A 502 8.04 9.68 18.47
CA GLU A 502 7.09 9.42 17.39
C GLU A 502 7.83 9.04 16.11
N HIS A 503 7.18 8.18 15.32
CA HIS A 503 7.67 7.71 14.05
C HIS A 503 6.58 7.92 13.00
N LEU A 504 6.83 8.83 12.05
CA LEU A 504 5.93 9.13 10.95
C LEU A 504 6.51 8.56 9.66
N ARG A 505 5.81 7.59 9.05
CA ARG A 505 6.10 7.12 7.70
C ARG A 505 4.95 7.48 6.78
N PHE A 506 5.27 8.29 5.77
CA PHE A 506 4.33 8.83 4.79
C PHE A 506 4.87 8.65 3.38
N ARG A 507 3.98 8.37 2.43
CA ARG A 507 4.28 8.27 1.01
C ARG A 507 3.07 8.75 0.21
N LEU A 508 3.26 9.83 -0.53
CA LEU A 508 2.40 10.25 -1.65
C LEU A 508 3.27 10.19 -2.89
N ASP A 509 3.23 9.04 -3.56
CA ASP A 509 3.92 8.75 -4.80
C ASP A 509 2.89 8.59 -5.93
N GLU A 510 3.35 8.19 -7.11
CA GLU A 510 2.56 8.08 -8.34
C GLU A 510 1.34 7.14 -8.26
N ALA A 511 1.26 6.32 -7.22
CA ALA A 511 0.28 5.25 -7.12
C ALA A 511 -0.43 5.12 -5.75
N GLY A 512 0.21 5.50 -4.65
CA GLY A 512 -0.20 5.05 -3.32
C GLY A 512 0.02 3.54 -3.10
N ALA A 513 0.81 2.91 -4.00
CA ALA A 513 0.95 1.50 -4.39
C ALA A 513 0.32 1.15 -5.78
N ASP A 514 1.23 0.84 -6.74
CA ASP A 514 1.14 0.29 -8.12
C ASP A 514 0.30 0.99 -9.24
N LEU A 515 0.84 1.08 -10.49
CA LEU A 515 0.77 2.25 -11.43
C LEU A 515 0.15 2.05 -12.87
N TYR A 516 -0.29 3.16 -13.52
CA TYR A 516 -0.88 3.36 -14.90
C TYR A 516 -0.83 4.92 -15.22
N SER A 517 -1.25 5.61 -16.32
CA SER A 517 -1.54 5.43 -17.79
C SER A 517 -2.04 6.79 -18.39
N ASP A 518 -2.13 7.14 -19.70
CA ASP A 518 -1.65 6.65 -21.03
C ASP A 518 -1.99 7.68 -22.18
N ILE A 519 -1.38 7.56 -23.37
CA ILE A 519 -1.84 7.97 -24.73
C ILE A 519 -1.83 9.45 -25.23
N SER A 520 -1.43 9.65 -26.50
CA SER A 520 -2.15 10.48 -27.49
C SER A 520 -1.75 10.18 -28.96
N ILE A 521 -2.57 10.63 -29.93
CA ILE A 521 -2.58 10.24 -31.36
C ILE A 521 -2.52 11.50 -32.25
N ILE A 522 -2.00 11.41 -33.48
CA ILE A 522 -2.15 12.48 -34.51
C ILE A 522 -3.13 12.05 -35.60
N ALA A 523 -4.25 12.76 -35.73
CA ALA A 523 -5.16 12.66 -36.88
C ALA A 523 -5.89 14.00 -37.13
N ILE A 524 -5.28 14.87 -37.95
CA ILE A 524 -5.79 16.22 -38.21
C ILE A 524 -7.17 16.17 -38.88
N GLY A 525 -8.21 16.57 -38.14
CA GLY A 525 -9.54 16.89 -38.65
C GLY A 525 -9.77 18.40 -38.71
N SER A 526 -10.54 18.88 -39.70
CA SER A 526 -10.86 20.31 -39.85
C SER A 526 -12.29 20.51 -40.37
N PHE A 527 -13.21 20.86 -39.47
CA PHE A 527 -14.60 21.19 -39.80
C PHE A 527 -15.21 22.16 -38.79
N GLY A 528 -15.85 23.23 -39.30
CA GLY A 528 -16.96 23.95 -38.66
C GLY A 528 -16.66 24.74 -37.38
N GLU A 529 -16.49 26.07 -37.51
CA GLU A 529 -16.60 26.98 -36.37
C GLU A 529 -18.08 27.24 -36.03
N ASP A 530 -18.47 26.98 -34.79
CA ASP A 530 -19.72 27.46 -34.20
C ASP A 530 -19.45 28.83 -33.52
N PRO A 531 -20.13 29.93 -33.92
CA PRO A 531 -19.82 31.26 -33.42
C PRO A 531 -20.12 31.49 -31.93
N ASP A 532 -20.94 30.64 -31.29
CA ASP A 532 -21.24 30.72 -29.85
C ASP A 532 -20.41 29.72 -29.01
N TYR A 533 -19.54 28.90 -29.64
CA TYR A 533 -18.68 27.94 -28.94
C TYR A 533 -17.48 28.62 -28.26
N VAL A 534 -17.63 28.91 -26.96
CA VAL A 534 -16.50 29.30 -26.10
C VAL A 534 -15.64 28.07 -25.83
N LYS A 535 -14.50 27.95 -26.54
CA LYS A 535 -13.54 26.87 -26.32
C LYS A 535 -13.05 26.89 -24.86
N PRO A 536 -13.19 25.79 -24.10
CA PRO A 536 -12.70 25.72 -22.73
C PRO A 536 -11.17 25.89 -22.69
N GLN A 537 -10.68 26.57 -21.65
CA GLN A 537 -9.26 26.82 -21.45
C GLN A 537 -8.69 25.78 -20.47
N PRO A 538 -7.51 25.20 -20.74
CA PRO A 538 -6.88 24.24 -19.85
C PRO A 538 -6.48 24.91 -18.53
N ARG A 539 -6.61 24.19 -17.42
CA ARG A 539 -6.16 24.61 -16.08
C ARG A 539 -4.97 23.77 -15.64
N PHE A 540 -4.03 24.39 -14.95
CA PHE A 540 -2.76 23.80 -14.55
C PHE A 540 -2.64 23.72 -13.02
N PHE A 541 -3.03 22.59 -12.46
CA PHE A 541 -2.92 22.25 -11.03
C PHE A 541 -1.49 21.80 -10.69
N ILE A 542 -0.51 22.71 -10.84
CA ILE A 542 0.92 22.42 -10.69
C ILE A 542 1.44 22.88 -9.32
N TYR A 543 1.88 21.94 -8.49
CA TYR A 543 2.34 22.17 -7.11
C TYR A 543 3.83 22.53 -7.04
N ASN A 544 4.22 23.64 -7.67
CA ASN A 544 5.62 24.05 -7.84
C ASN A 544 6.18 25.02 -6.77
N ARG A 545 5.47 25.24 -5.67
CA ARG A 545 5.82 26.22 -4.60
C ARG A 545 5.12 25.81 -3.28
N PRO A 546 5.29 26.54 -2.16
CA PRO A 546 4.72 26.16 -0.88
C PRO A 546 3.21 25.91 -0.91
N PHE A 547 2.77 24.82 -0.28
CA PHE A 547 1.40 24.31 -0.33
C PHE A 547 1.01 23.49 0.92
N LEU A 548 -0.30 23.38 1.17
CA LEU A 548 -0.84 22.54 2.23
C LEU A 548 -1.16 21.13 1.70
N VAL A 549 -0.79 20.11 2.46
CA VAL A 549 -1.28 18.73 2.35
C VAL A 549 -2.04 18.40 3.62
N ALA A 550 -3.28 17.94 3.49
CA ALA A 550 -4.12 17.47 4.60
C ALA A 550 -4.68 16.08 4.30
N VAL A 551 -4.64 15.17 5.29
CA VAL A 551 -5.18 13.80 5.17
C VAL A 551 -6.31 13.59 6.16
N GLN A 552 -7.44 13.09 5.69
CA GLN A 552 -8.67 12.91 6.47
C GLN A 552 -9.35 11.57 6.11
N GLU A 553 -9.58 10.69 7.08
CA GLU A 553 -10.35 9.45 6.88
C GLU A 553 -11.83 9.79 6.55
N GLU A 554 -12.50 9.07 5.63
CA GLU A 554 -13.87 9.38 5.13
C GLU A 554 -14.90 9.67 6.25
N ASN A 555 -14.73 9.02 7.40
CA ASN A 555 -15.67 9.02 8.52
C ASN A 555 -15.31 10.01 9.65
N LYS A 556 -14.36 10.94 9.42
CA LYS A 556 -13.85 11.89 10.44
C LYS A 556 -14.09 13.34 10.02
N GLN A 557 -14.32 14.21 10.99
CA GLN A 557 -14.49 15.66 10.77
C GLN A 557 -13.16 16.42 10.70
N GLU A 558 -12.12 15.90 11.34
CA GLU A 558 -10.80 16.52 11.47
C GLU A 558 -9.77 15.72 10.65
N PRO A 559 -8.75 16.37 10.05
CA PRO A 559 -7.63 15.69 9.44
C PRO A 559 -6.73 15.04 10.50
N CYS A 560 -6.13 13.90 10.16
CA CYS A 560 -5.19 13.18 11.02
C CYS A 560 -3.73 13.58 10.79
N LEU A 561 -3.44 14.24 9.66
CA LEU A 561 -2.13 14.78 9.27
C LEU A 561 -2.36 16.14 8.58
N LEU A 562 -1.60 17.16 9.00
CA LEU A 562 -1.50 18.45 8.35
C LEU A 562 -0.02 18.74 8.05
N MET A 563 0.30 19.15 6.83
CA MET A 563 1.66 19.52 6.44
C MET A 563 1.63 20.79 5.59
N TRP A 564 2.30 21.83 6.05
CA TRP A 564 2.70 22.93 5.17
C TRP A 564 4.08 22.60 4.62
N ILE A 565 4.18 22.39 3.31
CA ILE A 565 5.45 22.14 2.63
C ILE A 565 5.93 23.48 2.09
N ASP A 566 7.16 23.86 2.44
CA ASP A 566 7.83 25.09 2.00
C ASP A 566 9.29 24.82 1.64
N ASP A 567 10.00 24.07 2.49
CA ASP A 567 11.31 23.53 2.16
C ASP A 567 11.21 22.13 1.52
N PRO A 568 11.86 21.89 0.38
CA PRO A 568 11.72 20.67 -0.41
C PRO A 568 12.60 19.49 0.08
N ALA A 569 13.09 19.52 1.33
CA ALA A 569 13.81 18.40 1.95
C ALA A 569 13.02 17.07 1.95
N LEU A 570 11.68 17.12 2.00
CA LEU A 570 10.79 15.95 2.01
C LEU A 570 10.25 15.55 0.63
N LEU A 571 10.63 16.29 -0.42
CA LEU A 571 10.24 16.02 -1.80
C LEU A 571 11.30 15.17 -2.50
N GLU A 572 10.89 14.21 -3.32
CA GLU A 572 11.84 13.30 -3.99
C GLU A 572 12.73 14.06 -4.99
N ASN A 573 14.04 13.76 -4.99
CA ASN A 573 14.98 14.36 -5.95
C ASN A 573 14.58 14.00 -7.39
N TRP A 574 14.81 14.92 -8.33
CA TRP A 574 15.02 14.53 -9.73
C TRP A 574 16.43 13.93 -9.89
N GLU A 575 16.57 12.87 -10.71
CA GLU A 575 17.83 12.13 -10.95
C GLU A 575 18.17 12.00 -12.44
#